data_AF-A0A3N5E627-F1
#
_entry.id   AF-A0A3N5E627-F1
#
_cell.length_a   1.000
_cell.length_b   1.000
_cell.length_c   1.000
_cell.angle_alpha   90.00
_cell.angle_beta   90.00
_cell.angle_gamma   90.00
#
_symmetry.space_group_name_H-M   'P 1'
#
loop_
_entity.id
_entity.type
_entity.pdbx_description
1 polymer ?
#
loop_
_entity_poly.entity_id
_entity_poly.type
_entity_poly.pdbx_seq_one_letter_code
_entity_poly.pdbx_strand_id
1 'polypeptide(L)'
;MKLSNEVKVGMAVFIAVIIFFAGIMYLRGIDFQKSEYTLTILYDNVNGLKAGSPITVAGYTVGKVEDMLLHGTGIAVQASLQSHVRLPKDSQATIKSASIM
;
A
#
# COMPACT_ATOMS: atom_id res chain seq x y z
N MET A 1 -21.57 -42.27 10.28
CA MET A 1 -22.58 -41.23 9.97
C MET A 1 -22.36 -40.80 8.52
N LYS A 2 -23.31 -41.03 7.61
CA LYS A 2 -23.16 -40.63 6.19
C LYS A 2 -23.39 -39.12 6.10
N LEU A 3 -22.36 -38.38 5.71
CA LEU A 3 -22.49 -36.95 5.44
C LEU A 3 -23.47 -36.78 4.26
N SER A 4 -24.60 -36.12 4.49
CA SER A 4 -25.61 -35.91 3.45
C SER A 4 -25.04 -35.03 2.34
N ASN A 5 -25.45 -35.25 1.09
CA ASN A 5 -24.90 -34.56 -0.07
C ASN A 5 -25.03 -33.03 0.06
N GLU A 6 -26.07 -32.55 0.75
CA GLU A 6 -26.28 -31.13 1.05
C GLU A 6 -25.14 -30.54 1.89
N VAL A 7 -24.66 -31.27 2.89
CA VAL A 7 -23.55 -30.81 3.76
C VAL A 7 -22.23 -30.77 2.99
N LYS A 8 -22.03 -31.71 2.06
CA LYS A 8 -20.83 -31.76 1.23
C LYS A 8 -20.79 -30.57 0.24
N VAL A 9 -21.93 -30.22 -0.34
CA VAL A 9 -22.06 -29.02 -1.20
C VAL A 9 -21.90 -27.74 -0.39
N GLY A 10 -22.54 -27.64 0.78
CA GLY A 10 -22.39 -26.48 1.67
C GLY A 10 -20.94 -26.26 2.10
N MET A 11 -20.21 -27.32 2.41
CA MET A 11 -18.79 -27.25 2.76
C MET A 11 -17.91 -26.84 1.57
N ALA A 12 -18.21 -27.30 0.36
CA ALA A 12 -17.50 -26.88 -0.84
C ALA A 12 -17.67 -25.37 -1.10
N VAL A 13 -18.89 -24.84 -0.95
CA VAL A 13 -19.17 -23.41 -1.08
C VAL A 13 -18.43 -22.61 0.00
N PHE A 14 -18.42 -23.09 1.25
CA PHE A 14 -17.72 -22.43 2.34
C PHE A 14 -16.21 -22.32 2.09
N ILE A 15 -15.58 -23.41 1.62
CA ILE A 15 -14.16 -23.43 1.25
C ILE A 15 -13.90 -22.46 0.09
N ALA A 16 -14.78 -22.45 -0.93
CA ALA A 16 -14.64 -21.54 -2.06
C ALA A 16 -14.66 -20.06 -1.63
N VAL A 17 -15.52 -19.69 -0.69
CA VAL A 17 -15.58 -18.33 -0.13
C VAL A 17 -14.29 -17.97 0.60
N ILE A 18 -13.74 -18.87 1.42
CA ILE A 18 -12.48 -18.64 2.13
C ILE A 18 -11.33 -18.41 1.14
N ILE A 19 -11.23 -19.27 0.12
CA ILE A 19 -10.19 -19.15 -0.92
C ILE A 19 -10.36 -17.84 -1.70
N PHE A 20 -11.60 -17.44 -1.98
CA PHE A 20 -11.88 -16.18 -2.68
C PHE A 20 -11.42 -14.96 -1.88
N PHE A 21 -11.73 -14.90 -0.58
CA PHE A 21 -11.25 -13.83 0.29
C PHE A 21 -9.73 -13.83 0.44
N ALA A 22 -9.11 -15.01 0.59
CA ALA A 22 -7.65 -15.14 0.62
C ALA A 22 -7.01 -14.67 -0.68
N GLY A 23 -7.61 -14.99 -1.83
CA GLY A 23 -7.18 -14.52 -3.15
C GLY A 23 -7.23 -13.00 -3.28
N ILE A 24 -8.30 -12.35 -2.79
CA ILE A 24 -8.41 -10.88 -2.78
C ILE A 24 -7.34 -10.25 -1.89
N MET A 25 -7.10 -10.81 -0.69
CA MET A 25 -6.02 -10.32 0.18
C MET A 25 -4.65 -10.46 -0.45
N TYR A 26 -4.39 -11.58 -1.12
CA TYR A 26 -3.15 -11.82 -1.86
C TYR A 26 -2.98 -10.82 -3.01
N LEU A 27 -4.03 -10.61 -3.81
CA LEU A 27 -4.00 -9.68 -4.95
C LEU A 27 -3.85 -8.21 -4.52
N ARG A 28 -4.36 -7.86 -3.34
CA ARG A 28 -4.14 -6.54 -2.73
C ARG A 28 -2.71 -6.31 -2.23
N GLY A 29 -1.86 -7.35 -2.20
CA GLY A 29 -0.46 -7.23 -1.78
C GLY A 29 -0.33 -6.67 -0.36
N ILE A 30 -1.28 -6.98 0.52
CA ILE A 30 -1.24 -6.54 1.92
C ILE A 30 -0.19 -7.39 2.62
N ASP A 31 1.06 -6.91 2.61
CA ASP A 31 2.15 -7.47 3.40
C ASP A 31 1.87 -7.19 4.90
N PHE A 32 1.07 -8.04 5.55
CA PHE A 32 0.73 -7.93 6.98
C PHE A 32 1.95 -7.97 7.92
N GLN A 33 3.13 -8.35 7.41
CA GLN A 33 4.32 -8.65 8.21
C GLN A 33 5.43 -7.61 8.07
N LYS A 34 5.22 -6.50 7.36
CA LYS A 34 6.23 -5.42 7.30
C LYS A 34 5.86 -4.35 8.31
N SER A 35 6.71 -4.18 9.32
CA SER A 35 6.69 -2.97 10.15
C SER A 35 6.92 -1.79 9.20
N GLU A 36 5.88 -1.00 9.00
CA GLU A 36 5.91 0.24 8.23
C GLU A 36 5.69 1.41 9.19
N TYR A 37 6.27 2.56 8.87
CA TYR A 37 6.00 3.81 9.56
C TYR A 37 5.43 4.82 8.57
N THR A 38 4.41 5.54 9.02
CA THR A 38 3.80 6.61 8.24
C THR A 38 4.48 7.93 8.55
N LEU A 39 4.83 8.67 7.51
CA LEU A 39 5.37 10.01 7.59
C LEU A 39 4.52 10.96 6.77
N THR A 40 4.32 12.17 7.29
CA THR A 40 3.57 13.22 6.61
C THR A 40 4.53 14.26 6.07
N ILE A 41 4.53 14.47 4.76
CA ILE A 41 5.34 15.50 4.09
C ILE A 41 4.39 16.56 3.55
N LEU A 42 4.66 17.83 3.87
CA LEU A 42 3.93 18.94 3.28
C LEU A 42 4.61 19.35 1.97
N TYR A 43 3.82 19.43 0.91
CA TYR A 43 4.23 19.93 -0.39
C TYR A 43 3.32 21.07 -0.81
N ASP A 44 3.87 22.09 -1.47
CA ASP A 44 3.06 23.15 -2.10
C ASP A 44 2.38 22.66 -3.37
N ASN A 45 2.99 21.68 -4.05
CA ASN A 45 2.47 21.12 -5.29
C ASN A 45 2.82 19.63 -5.40
N VAL A 46 1.82 18.79 -5.70
CA VAL A 46 1.98 17.33 -5.87
C VAL A 46 1.60 16.87 -7.28
N ASN A 47 1.70 17.76 -8.27
CA ASN A 47 1.24 17.46 -9.62
C ASN A 47 1.91 16.21 -10.19
N GLY A 48 1.10 15.24 -10.62
CA GLY A 48 1.55 13.93 -11.10
C GLY A 48 1.72 12.85 -10.02
N LEU A 49 1.58 13.18 -8.73
CA LEU A 49 1.57 12.20 -7.65
C LEU A 49 0.15 11.64 -7.44
N LYS A 50 0.04 10.33 -7.16
CA LYS A 50 -1.24 9.68 -6.87
C LYS A 50 -1.11 8.82 -5.61
N ALA A 51 -2.24 8.57 -4.94
CA ALA A 51 -2.31 7.54 -3.92
C ALA A 51 -1.89 6.19 -4.53
N GLY A 52 -1.02 5.46 -3.84
CA GLY A 52 -0.40 4.22 -4.31
C GLY A 52 0.89 4.41 -5.12
N SER A 53 1.34 5.65 -5.40
CA SER A 53 2.62 5.87 -6.08
C SER A 53 3.79 5.28 -5.26
N PRO A 54 4.74 4.56 -5.90
CA PRO A 54 5.86 3.96 -5.19
C PRO A 54 6.86 5.04 -4.74
N ILE A 55 7.39 4.88 -3.53
CA ILE A 55 8.44 5.72 -2.96
C ILE A 55 9.75 4.99 -3.11
N THR A 56 10.72 5.65 -3.73
CA THR A 56 12.04 5.07 -3.98
C THR A 56 13.14 5.87 -3.30
N VAL A 57 14.15 5.16 -2.80
CA VAL A 57 15.40 5.73 -2.28
C VAL A 57 16.54 5.13 -3.11
N ALA A 58 17.32 5.99 -3.77
CA ALA A 58 18.39 5.56 -4.68
C ALA A 58 17.94 4.54 -5.76
N GLY A 59 16.67 4.60 -6.20
CA GLY A 59 16.09 3.68 -7.19
C GLY A 59 15.53 2.37 -6.61
N TYR A 60 15.61 2.15 -5.29
CA TYR A 60 15.01 1.01 -4.61
C TYR A 60 13.66 1.37 -4.01
N THR A 61 12.62 0.58 -4.24
CA THR A 61 11.27 0.83 -3.70
C THR A 61 11.22 0.52 -2.20
N VAL A 62 11.04 1.56 -1.40
CA VAL A 62 11.06 1.49 0.07
C VAL A 62 9.67 1.66 0.70
N GLY A 63 8.67 2.03 -0.09
CA GLY A 63 7.35 2.38 0.42
C GLY A 63 6.38 2.81 -0.67
N LYS A 64 5.23 3.34 -0.24
CA LYS A 64 4.17 3.84 -1.13
C LYS A 64 3.46 5.04 -0.50
N VAL A 65 2.86 5.88 -1.35
CA VAL A 65 1.97 6.95 -0.90
C VAL A 65 0.64 6.33 -0.47
N GLU A 66 0.23 6.55 0.77
CA GLU A 66 -1.06 6.06 1.29
C GLU A 66 -2.18 7.01 0.87
N ASP A 67 -2.02 8.29 1.18
CA ASP A 67 -3.05 9.29 0.96
C ASP A 67 -2.47 10.69 0.78
N MET A 68 -3.28 11.61 0.24
CA MET A 68 -2.93 13.01 0.06
C MET A 68 -4.10 13.88 0.50
N LEU A 69 -3.88 14.67 1.54
CA LEU A 69 -4.90 15.53 2.13
C LEU A 69 -4.56 16.98 1.85
N LEU A 70 -5.57 17.76 1.48
CA LEU A 70 -5.42 19.21 1.35
C LEU A 70 -5.24 19.81 2.76
N HIS A 71 -4.15 20.54 2.98
CA HIS A 71 -3.83 21.15 4.26
C HIS A 71 -3.53 22.64 4.08
N GLY A 72 -4.55 23.48 4.26
CA GLY A 72 -4.45 24.93 4.03
C GLY A 72 -4.19 25.23 2.56
N THR A 73 -3.05 25.88 2.28
CA THR A 73 -2.59 26.20 0.92
C THR A 73 -1.72 25.11 0.28
N GLY A 74 -1.36 24.08 1.04
CA GLY A 74 -0.50 22.98 0.59
C GLY A 74 -1.20 21.62 0.66
N ILE A 75 -0.42 20.57 0.45
CA ILE A 75 -0.88 19.19 0.40
C ILE A 75 -0.03 18.36 1.34
N ALA A 76 -0.69 17.76 2.34
CA ALA A 76 -0.08 16.81 3.25
C ALA A 76 -0.12 15.41 2.63
N VAL A 77 1.04 14.95 2.17
CA VAL A 77 1.22 13.61 1.60
C VAL A 77 1.58 12.65 2.72
N GLN A 78 0.75 11.63 2.92
CA GLN A 78 1.03 10.53 3.82
C GLN A 78 1.76 9.42 3.06
N ALA A 79 2.97 9.12 3.51
CA ALA A 79 3.84 8.12 2.93
C ALA A 79 4.06 6.99 3.94
N SER A 80 3.85 5.74 3.50
CA SER A 80 4.21 4.56 4.28
C SER A 80 5.56 4.03 3.80
N LEU A 81 6.53 3.95 4.71
CA LEU A 81 7.87 3.41 4.44
C LEU A 81 8.17 2.22 5.33
N GLN A 82 8.94 1.28 4.79
CA GLN A 82 9.43 0.12 5.55
C GLN A 82 10.38 0.55 6.67
N SER A 83 10.18 0.04 7.90
CA SER A 83 10.98 0.40 9.09
C SER A 83 12.47 0.04 8.98
N HIS A 84 12.87 -0.81 8.02
CA HIS A 84 14.28 -1.09 7.75
C HIS A 84 15.03 0.13 7.17
N VAL A 85 14.30 1.07 6.56
CA VAL A 85 14.86 2.26 5.93
C VAL A 85 14.84 3.41 6.91
N ARG A 86 16.02 3.76 7.43
CA ARG A 86 16.22 4.95 8.27
C ARG A 86 16.62 6.13 7.40
N LEU A 87 15.71 7.08 7.25
CA LEU A 87 16.00 8.35 6.59
C LEU A 87 16.74 9.29 7.56
N PRO A 88 17.92 9.81 7.21
CA PRO A 88 18.59 10.82 8.01
C PRO A 88 17.84 12.16 7.95
N LYS A 89 18.03 13.03 8.95
CA LYS A 89 17.24 14.26 9.15
C LYS A 89 17.43 15.32 8.07
N ASP A 90 18.51 15.24 7.31
CA ASP A 90 18.87 16.09 6.17
C ASP A 90 18.35 15.55 4.83
N SER A 91 17.57 14.47 4.84
CA SER A 91 16.96 13.90 3.64
C SER A 91 16.01 14.90 2.98
N GLN A 92 16.16 15.08 1.67
CA GLN A 92 15.22 15.85 0.86
C GLN A 92 14.36 14.90 0.03
N ALA A 93 13.05 15.10 0.06
CA ALA A 93 12.11 14.37 -0.76
C ALA A 93 11.78 15.19 -2.02
N THR A 94 11.82 14.55 -3.18
CA THR A 94 11.53 15.21 -4.47
C THR A 94 10.60 14.34 -5.28
N ILE A 95 9.54 14.97 -5.82
CA ILE A 95 8.61 14.31 -6.72
C ILE A 95 9.30 14.22 -8.09
N LYS A 96 9.67 13.02 -8.50
CA LYS A 96 10.10 12.73 -9.86
C LYS A 96 8.99 12.03 -10.60
N SER A 97 8.60 12.55 -11.75
CA SER A 97 7.81 11.79 -12.69
C SER A 97 8.70 10.71 -13.31
N ALA A 98 8.22 9.46 -13.34
CA ALA A 98 8.85 8.39 -14.12
C ALA A 98 8.57 8.56 -15.63
N SER A 99 8.50 9.81 -16.09
CA SER A 99 8.15 10.14 -17.46
C SER A 99 9.43 10.26 -18.28
N ILE A 100 9.69 9.24 -19.09
CA ILE A 100 10.54 9.37 -20.27
C ILE A 100 9.56 9.42 -21.44
N MET A 101 9.34 10.63 -21.96
CA MET A 101 8.83 10.87 -23.30
C MET A 101 9.64 11.99 -23.91
#